data_AF-A0A944GRH4-F1
#
_entry.id   AF-A0A944GRH4-F1
#
_cell.length_a   1.000
_cell.length_b   1.000
_cell.length_c   1.000
_cell.angle_alpha   90.00
_cell.angle_beta   90.00
_cell.angle_gamma   90.00
#
_symmetry.space_group_name_H-M   'P 1'
#
loop_
_entity.id
_entity.type
_entity.pdbx_description
1 polymer ?
#
loop_
_entity_poly.entity_id
_entity_poly.type
_entity_poly.pdbx_seq_one_letter_code
_entity_poly.pdbx_strand_id
1 'polypeptide(L)'
;VATAGPLFERLAANPYAFVIGIGVSTILLRFLIVSEMAYLNIVMAFLIPLSMQMGISPWVVGFAVYATVHPWFALYQNPVYLAAYYSVDGQMARHSSLAAYCALYMLTCLAGLAACVPYWQFLGLFG
;
A
#
# COMPACT_ATOMS: atom_id res chain seq x y z
N VAL A 1 18.50 6.45 -6.79
CA VAL A 1 18.65 5.26 -5.90
C VAL A 1 19.55 5.55 -4.70
N ALA A 2 20.61 6.37 -4.83
CA ALA A 2 21.57 6.66 -3.75
C ALA A 2 21.03 7.36 -2.48
N THR A 3 19.86 8.00 -2.52
CA THR A 3 19.27 8.71 -1.36
C THR A 3 18.24 7.88 -0.58
N ALA A 4 17.59 6.90 -1.22
CA ALA A 4 16.54 6.08 -0.58
C ALA A 4 17.06 4.75 -0.02
N GLY A 5 18.23 4.28 -0.47
CA GLY A 5 18.87 3.05 0.03
C GLY A 5 19.02 2.98 1.55
N PRO A 6 19.56 4.02 2.23
CA PRO A 6 19.73 3.99 3.69
C PRO A 6 18.41 3.94 4.47
N LEU A 7 17.34 4.52 3.91
CA LEU A 7 16.01 4.44 4.51
C LEU A 7 15.44 3.02 4.35
N PHE A 8 15.62 2.43 3.17
CA PHE A 8 15.15 1.09 2.87
C PHE A 8 15.87 0.02 3.70
N GLU A 9 17.19 0.14 3.90
CA GLU A 9 17.97 -0.70 4.80
C GLU A 9 17.49 -0.62 6.26
N ARG A 10 17.21 0.60 6.75
CA ARG A 10 16.65 0.79 8.10
C ARG A 10 15.27 0.15 8.26
N LEU A 11 14.45 0.23 7.23
CA LEU A 11 13.13 -0.40 7.23
C LEU A 11 13.23 -1.93 7.16
N ALA A 12 14.17 -2.46 6.38
CA ALA A 12 14.41 -3.89 6.23
C ALA A 12 14.93 -4.58 7.49
N ALA A 13 15.62 -3.83 8.37
CA ALA A 13 16.08 -4.32 9.67
C ALA A 13 14.94 -4.84 10.57
N ASN A 14 13.70 -4.40 10.34
CA ASN A 14 12.53 -4.90 11.05
C ASN A 14 11.41 -5.23 10.04
N PRO A 15 11.03 -6.51 9.87
CA PRO A 15 9.96 -6.93 8.95
C PRO A 15 8.64 -6.17 9.09
N TYR A 16 8.26 -5.77 10.31
CA TYR A 16 7.07 -4.95 10.54
C TYR A 16 7.25 -3.53 10.02
N ALA A 17 8.40 -2.91 10.28
CA ALA A 17 8.71 -1.57 9.80
C ALA A 17 8.78 -1.55 8.27
N PHE A 18 9.34 -2.60 7.66
CA PHE A 18 9.38 -2.77 6.21
C PHE A 18 7.98 -2.77 5.58
N VAL A 19 7.11 -3.67 6.04
CA VAL A 19 5.76 -3.85 5.47
C VAL A 19 4.88 -2.62 5.74
N ILE A 20 4.91 -2.07 6.95
CA ILE A 20 4.14 -0.86 7.29
C ILE A 20 4.69 0.36 6.55
N GLY A 21 6.01 0.48 6.41
CA GLY A 21 6.66 1.56 5.66
C GLY A 21 6.21 1.58 4.20
N ILE A 22 6.17 0.41 3.55
CA ILE A 22 5.65 0.27 2.18
C ILE A 22 4.17 0.65 2.12
N GLY A 23 3.34 0.15 3.04
CA GLY A 23 1.92 0.46 3.08
C GLY A 23 1.64 1.96 3.26
N VAL A 24 2.31 2.62 4.20
CA VAL A 24 2.19 4.05 4.44
C VAL A 24 2.68 4.88 3.25
N SER A 25 3.83 4.51 2.68
CA SER A 25 4.34 5.18 1.47
C SER A 25 3.37 5.06 0.30
N THR A 26 2.69 3.91 0.18
CA THR A 26 1.68 3.68 -0.85
C THR A 26 0.48 4.59 -0.67
N ILE A 27 -0.06 4.67 0.53
CA ILE A 27 -1.17 5.57 0.84
C ILE A 27 -0.82 7.01 0.47
N LEU A 28 0.38 7.49 0.82
CA LEU A 28 0.82 8.85 0.55
C LEU A 28 1.05 9.11 -0.95
N LEU A 29 1.74 8.21 -1.64
CA LEU A 29 2.06 8.37 -3.06
C LEU A 29 0.81 8.28 -3.95
N ARG A 30 -0.24 7.59 -3.50
CA ARG A 30 -1.53 7.51 -4.19
C ARG A 30 -2.29 8.83 -4.26
N PHE A 31 -1.87 9.87 -3.52
CA PHE A 31 -2.36 11.23 -3.76
C PHE A 31 -1.80 11.85 -5.04
N LEU A 32 -0.58 11.45 -5.44
CA LEU A 32 0.11 11.93 -6.64
C LEU A 32 -0.19 11.04 -7.85
N ILE A 33 -0.15 9.72 -7.68
CA ILE A 33 -0.30 8.75 -8.75
C ILE A 33 -1.71 8.14 -8.70
N VAL A 34 -2.57 8.63 -9.58
CA VAL A 34 -4.00 8.28 -9.64
C VAL A 34 -4.25 6.89 -10.21
N SER A 35 -3.49 6.49 -11.22
CA SER A 35 -3.65 5.18 -11.84
C SER A 35 -3.05 4.08 -10.97
N GLU A 36 -3.87 3.11 -10.58
CA GLU A 36 -3.46 1.95 -9.80
C GLU A 36 -2.39 1.13 -10.54
N MET A 37 -2.63 0.84 -11.81
CA MET A 37 -1.72 0.04 -12.63
C MET A 37 -0.40 0.77 -12.88
N ALA A 38 -0.44 2.09 -13.09
CA ALA A 38 0.78 2.88 -13.23
C ALA A 38 1.58 2.90 -11.92
N TYR A 39 0.90 3.07 -10.79
CA TYR A 39 1.51 3.04 -9.48
C TYR A 39 2.20 1.71 -9.20
N LEU A 40 1.49 0.59 -9.39
CA LEU A 40 2.04 -0.76 -9.20
C LEU A 40 3.28 -0.98 -10.08
N ASN A 41 3.20 -0.63 -11.36
CA ASN A 41 4.34 -0.80 -12.28
C ASN A 41 5.57 0.01 -11.87
N ILE A 42 5.38 1.28 -11.50
CA ILE A 42 6.48 2.14 -11.07
C ILE A 42 7.09 1.61 -9.77
N VAL A 43 6.26 1.37 -8.74
CA VAL A 43 6.74 0.96 -7.43
C VAL A 43 7.39 -0.41 -7.46
N MET A 44 6.80 -1.38 -8.16
CA MET A 44 7.37 -2.72 -8.28
C MET A 44 8.70 -2.70 -9.05
N ALA A 45 8.83 -1.88 -10.10
CA ALA A 45 10.09 -1.75 -10.83
C ALA A 45 11.26 -1.30 -9.93
N PHE A 46 10.98 -0.50 -8.89
CA PHE A 46 12.00 -0.06 -7.93
C PHE A 46 12.15 -1.01 -6.74
N LEU A 47 11.04 -1.48 -6.15
CA LEU A 47 11.09 -2.22 -4.90
C LEU A 47 11.48 -3.68 -5.06
N ILE A 48 11.16 -4.34 -6.18
CA ILE A 48 11.58 -5.72 -6.45
C ILE A 48 13.11 -5.89 -6.37
N PRO A 49 13.93 -5.14 -7.13
CA PRO A 49 15.38 -5.33 -7.09
C PRO A 49 15.98 -4.96 -5.72
N LEU A 50 15.37 -4.03 -5.00
CA LEU A 50 15.82 -3.67 -3.64
C LEU A 50 15.46 -4.76 -2.62
N SER A 51 14.29 -5.39 -2.72
CA SER A 51 13.89 -6.46 -1.80
C SER A 51 14.78 -7.69 -1.96
N MET A 52 15.11 -8.04 -3.21
CA MET A 52 16.00 -9.17 -3.52
C MET A 52 17.40 -8.97 -2.95
N GLN A 53 17.94 -7.75 -2.96
CA GLN A 53 19.25 -7.43 -2.38
C GLN A 53 19.32 -7.68 -0.86
N MET A 54 18.18 -7.62 -0.18
CA MET A 54 18.09 -7.77 1.28
C MET A 54 17.53 -9.14 1.69
N GLY A 55 17.42 -10.09 0.75
CA GLY A 55 16.88 -11.42 1.03
C GLY A 55 15.36 -11.46 1.29
N ILE A 56 14.62 -10.39 0.96
CA ILE A 56 13.16 -10.35 1.15
C ILE A 56 12.47 -10.77 -0.14
N SER A 57 11.53 -11.73 -0.02
CA SER A 57 10.72 -12.18 -1.14
C SER A 57 9.95 -11.02 -1.78
N PRO A 58 10.09 -10.78 -3.10
CA PRO A 58 9.35 -9.74 -3.82
C PRO A 58 7.82 -9.89 -3.72
N TRP A 59 7.35 -11.10 -3.42
CA TRP A 59 5.93 -11.37 -3.20
C TRP A 59 5.39 -10.58 -2.00
N VAL A 60 6.16 -10.45 -0.92
CA VAL A 60 5.76 -9.67 0.28
C VAL A 60 5.55 -8.20 -0.08
N VAL A 61 6.46 -7.65 -0.90
CA VAL A 61 6.36 -6.27 -1.40
C VAL A 61 5.09 -6.10 -2.24
N GLY A 62 4.89 -6.97 -3.24
CA GLY A 62 3.71 -6.91 -4.10
C GLY A 62 2.40 -6.99 -3.31
N PHE A 63 2.34 -7.89 -2.33
CA PHE A 63 1.18 -8.05 -1.46
C PHE A 63 0.92 -6.79 -0.60
N ALA A 64 1.95 -6.24 0.03
CA ALA A 64 1.84 -5.04 0.87
C ALA A 64 1.37 -3.83 0.06
N VAL A 65 1.92 -3.65 -1.14
CA VAL A 65 1.51 -2.58 -2.04
C VAL A 65 0.06 -2.78 -2.47
N TYR A 66 -0.30 -3.98 -2.95
CA TYR A 66 -1.64 -4.26 -3.44
C TYR A 66 -2.71 -4.08 -2.36
N ALA A 67 -2.45 -4.54 -1.13
CA ALA A 67 -3.37 -4.37 0.00
C ALA A 67 -3.67 -2.89 0.34
N THR A 68 -2.79 -1.96 -0.06
CA THR A 68 -2.90 -0.55 0.29
C THR A 68 -3.11 0.39 -0.90
N VAL A 69 -3.19 -0.15 -2.13
CA VAL A 69 -3.26 0.66 -3.36
C VAL A 69 -4.64 1.25 -3.64
N HIS A 70 -5.68 0.88 -2.89
CA HIS A 70 -7.06 1.28 -3.18
C HIS A 70 -7.64 2.36 -2.24
N PRO A 71 -6.99 3.49 -1.94
CA PRO A 71 -7.63 4.55 -1.17
C PRO A 71 -8.64 5.33 -2.02
N TRP A 72 -9.66 5.88 -1.36
CA TRP A 72 -10.68 6.77 -1.91
C TRP A 72 -10.84 8.07 -1.09
N PHE A 73 -9.74 8.63 -0.58
CA PHE A 73 -9.75 9.91 0.13
C PHE A 73 -10.27 11.05 -0.73
N ALA A 74 -9.96 11.01 -2.04
CA ALA A 74 -10.52 11.89 -3.05
C ALA A 74 -11.22 11.08 -4.16
N LEU A 75 -12.30 11.63 -4.72
CA LEU A 75 -13.14 10.99 -5.75
C LEU A 75 -12.34 10.48 -6.97
N TYR A 76 -11.23 11.14 -7.32
CA TYR A 76 -10.42 10.76 -8.49
C TYR A 76 -9.55 9.52 -8.26
N GLN A 77 -9.26 9.13 -7.01
CA GLN A 77 -8.24 8.12 -6.70
C GLN A 77 -8.65 6.70 -7.06
N ASN A 78 -9.95 6.41 -7.01
CA ASN A 78 -10.48 5.06 -7.21
C ASN A 78 -11.69 5.10 -8.16
N PRO A 79 -11.57 4.58 -9.39
CA PRO A 79 -12.66 4.59 -10.37
C PRO A 79 -13.83 3.70 -9.96
N VAL A 80 -13.58 2.63 -9.19
CA VAL A 80 -14.65 1.74 -8.69
C VAL A 80 -15.50 2.49 -7.66
N TYR A 81 -14.85 3.22 -6.75
CA TYR A 81 -15.54 4.10 -5.81
C TYR A 81 -16.35 5.19 -6.55
N LEU A 82 -15.75 5.80 -7.57
CA LEU A 82 -16.40 6.85 -8.36
C LEU A 82 -17.68 6.34 -9.05
N ALA A 83 -17.61 5.15 -9.67
CA ALA A 83 -18.76 4.51 -10.30
C ALA A 83 -19.87 4.22 -9.28
N ALA A 84 -19.52 3.69 -8.11
CA ALA A 84 -20.48 3.40 -7.04
C ALA A 84 -21.10 4.67 -6.44
N TYR A 85 -20.34 5.76 -6.33
CA TYR A 85 -20.84 7.04 -5.82
C TYR A 85 -21.86 7.68 -6.78
N TYR A 86 -21.58 7.65 -8.09
CA TYR A 86 -22.48 8.20 -9.10
C TYR A 86 -23.67 7.31 -9.42
N SER A 87 -23.59 5.99 -9.21
CA SER A 87 -24.75 5.10 -9.41
C SER A 87 -25.91 5.37 -8.44
N VAL A 88 -25.65 6.10 -7.34
CA VAL A 88 -26.65 6.52 -6.36
C VAL A 88 -26.84 8.04 -6.34
N ASP A 89 -26.41 8.75 -7.38
CA ASP A 89 -26.45 10.22 -7.49
C ASP A 89 -25.85 10.96 -6.28
N GLY A 90 -24.91 10.35 -5.55
CA GLY A 90 -24.36 10.89 -4.31
C GLY A 90 -25.38 11.06 -3.16
N GLN A 91 -26.57 10.47 -3.28
CA GLN A 91 -27.69 10.61 -2.32
C GLN A 91 -27.53 9.73 -1.08
N MET A 92 -26.78 8.62 -1.18
CA MET A 92 -26.71 7.61 -0.11
C MET A 92 -25.78 8.01 1.05
N ALA A 93 -24.66 8.67 0.76
CA ALA A 93 -23.73 9.17 1.76
C ALA A 93 -22.86 10.31 1.22
N ARG A 94 -22.55 11.29 2.07
CA ARG A 94 -21.63 12.38 1.70
C ARG A 94 -20.22 11.82 1.49
N HIS A 95 -19.53 12.32 0.47
CA HIS A 95 -18.14 11.96 0.19
C HIS A 95 -17.22 12.15 1.41
N SER A 96 -17.41 13.21 2.20
CA SER A 96 -16.60 13.44 3.41
C SER A 96 -16.69 12.32 4.45
N SER A 97 -17.89 11.75 4.66
CA SER A 97 -18.08 10.61 5.56
C SER A 97 -17.45 9.33 5.00
N LEU A 98 -17.52 9.14 3.68
CA LEU A 98 -16.91 8.00 3.00
C LEU A 98 -15.36 8.09 2.98
N ALA A 99 -14.81 9.31 2.89
CA ALA A 99 -13.38 9.55 2.99
C ALA A 99 -12.85 9.27 4.41
N ALA A 100 -13.63 9.58 5.45
CA ALA A 100 -13.29 9.17 6.82
C ALA A 100 -13.31 7.63 6.97
N TYR A 101 -14.27 6.96 6.34
CA TYR A 101 -14.31 5.50 6.30
C TYR A 101 -13.11 4.89 5.53
N CYS A 102 -12.61 5.59 4.50
CA CYS A 102 -11.37 5.19 3.83
C CYS A 102 -10.19 5.13 4.79
N ALA A 103 -10.07 6.09 5.73
CA ALA A 103 -9.01 6.08 6.72
C ALA A 103 -9.07 4.82 7.59
N LEU A 104 -10.27 4.45 8.04
CA LEU A 104 -10.49 3.22 8.81
C LEU A 104 -10.13 1.98 7.98
N TYR A 105 -10.55 1.91 6.73
CA TYR A 105 -10.19 0.83 5.81
C TYR A 105 -8.66 0.70 5.67
N MET A 106 -7.96 1.80 5.40
CA MET A 106 -6.51 1.80 5.29
C MET A 106 -5.82 1.33 6.57
N LEU A 107 -6.31 1.74 7.75
CA LEU A 107 -5.81 1.26 9.04
C LEU A 107 -6.03 -0.24 9.21
N THR A 108 -7.19 -0.77 8.80
CA THR A 108 -7.45 -2.22 8.86
C THR A 108 -6.54 -3.00 7.91
N CYS A 109 -6.25 -2.47 6.72
CA CYS A 109 -5.28 -3.07 5.80
C CYS A 109 -3.87 -3.10 6.41
N LEU A 110 -3.42 -2.01 7.03
CA LEU A 110 -2.13 -1.94 7.70
C LEU A 110 -2.05 -2.90 8.90
N ALA A 111 -3.11 -3.00 9.70
CA ALA A 111 -3.19 -3.95 10.81
C ALA A 111 -3.18 -5.41 10.31
N GLY A 112 -3.90 -5.70 9.23
CA GLY A 112 -3.89 -7.01 8.58
C GLY A 112 -2.51 -7.37 8.05
N LEU A 113 -1.83 -6.43 7.40
CA LEU A 113 -0.45 -6.60 6.95
C LEU A 113 0.50 -6.89 8.11
N ALA A 114 0.41 -6.16 9.22
CA ALA A 114 1.19 -6.43 10.42
C ALA A 114 0.92 -7.83 10.97
N ALA A 115 -0.34 -8.28 10.98
CA ALA A 115 -0.70 -9.63 11.41
C ALA A 115 -0.18 -10.72 10.47
N CYS A 116 0.05 -10.42 9.19
CA CYS A 116 0.65 -11.36 8.23
C CYS A 116 2.17 -11.52 8.39
N VAL A 117 2.87 -10.53 8.95
CA VAL A 117 4.33 -10.58 9.16
C VAL A 117 4.82 -11.86 9.88
N PRO A 118 4.29 -12.26 11.05
CA PRO A 118 4.77 -13.45 11.75
C PRO A 118 4.57 -14.73 10.92
N TYR A 119 3.48 -14.79 10.15
CA TYR A 119 3.22 -15.92 9.25
C TYR A 119 4.24 -15.96 8.10
N TRP A 120 4.60 -14.82 7.53
CA TRP A 120 5.62 -14.74 6.47
C TRP A 120 7.03 -15.03 6.98
N GLN A 121 7.34 -14.66 8.23
CA GLN A 121 8.58 -15.05 8.88
C GLN A 121 8.65 -16.57 9.08
N PHE A 122 7.54 -17.20 9.50
CA PHE A 122 7.47 -18.66 9.62
C PHE A 122 7.68 -19.38 8.26
N LEU A 123 7.21 -18.78 7.17
CA LEU A 123 7.42 -19.28 5.81
C LEU A 123 8.83 -19.01 5.24
N GLY A 124 9.69 -18.28 5.96
CA GLY A 124 11.03 -17.92 5.47
C GLY A 124 11.01 -16.92 4.31
N LEU A 125 9.97 -16.09 4.21
CA LEU A 125 9.88 -15.05 3.17
C LEU A 125 10.75 -13.82 3.47
N PHE A 126 11.23 -13.73 4.71
CA PHE A 126 12.29 -12.83 5.15
C PHE A 126 13.54 -13.69 5.36
N GLY A 127 14.63 -13.34 4.69
CA GLY A 127 15.92 -14.03 4.79
C GLY A 127 16.60 -13.90 6.14
#